data_AF-A0A7J8KDD0-F1
#
_entry.id   AF-A0A7J8KDD0-F1
#
_cell.length_a   1.000
_cell.length_b   1.000
_cell.length_c   1.000
_cell.angle_alpha   90.00
_cell.angle_beta   90.00
_cell.angle_gamma   90.00
#
_symmetry.space_group_name_H-M   'P 1'
#
loop_
_entity.id
_entity.type
_entity.pdbx_description
1 polymer ?
#
loop_
_entity_poly.entity_id
_entity_poly.type
_entity_poly.pdbx_seq_one_letter_code
_entity_poly.pdbx_strand_id
1 'polypeptide(L)'
;MGIKNKDGETPGQILGWGPPRDSSEEEEENEAFREHEWRQKLQGELEDEWQEVIGRFEDDASYEAQEPESFSAWSDRLAWEHAQKQQQQQQQQQREAEVACRPPRAEGSSHSWWQQEEQRLFQERARAKAEDLRESRARREQDAHRAQGLKPARAGSGAEHPRGGGRGSLWCFGDVPWPCPGGGDPEAMAAALVARGPPLEEQGALRRYLRVQQVRWHPDRFLQRFRSQIETWELGRVMGAVTALSQALNRHAEALK
;
A
#
# COMPACT_ATOMS: atom_id res chain seq x y z
N MET A 1 -16.26 62.37 -17.44
CA MET A 1 -16.43 63.29 -16.30
C MET A 1 -17.14 62.52 -15.19
N GLY A 2 -16.41 62.05 -14.18
CA GLY A 2 -16.97 61.25 -13.08
C GLY A 2 -17.87 62.10 -12.20
N ILE A 3 -18.97 61.51 -11.72
CA ILE A 3 -19.91 62.17 -10.80
C ILE A 3 -19.17 62.40 -9.47
N LYS A 4 -19.15 63.65 -9.00
CA LYS A 4 -18.50 64.06 -7.75
C LYS A 4 -19.55 64.24 -6.64
N ASN A 5 -19.20 63.94 -5.40
CA ASN A 5 -20.03 64.25 -4.24
C ASN A 5 -19.97 65.77 -3.90
N LYS A 6 -20.67 66.19 -2.84
CA LYS A 6 -20.70 67.60 -2.39
C LYS A 6 -19.32 68.13 -1.96
N ASP A 7 -18.41 67.22 -1.62
CA ASP A 7 -17.03 67.49 -1.21
C ASP A 7 -16.05 67.45 -2.40
N GLY A 8 -16.55 67.23 -3.62
CA GLY A 8 -15.75 67.21 -4.85
C GLY A 8 -15.01 65.90 -5.11
N GLU A 9 -15.19 64.90 -4.26
CA GLU A 9 -14.57 63.58 -4.35
C GLU A 9 -15.37 62.67 -5.29
N THR A 10 -14.65 61.90 -6.09
CA THR A 10 -15.27 60.86 -6.92
C THR A 10 -15.43 59.57 -6.13
N PRO A 11 -16.44 58.72 -6.42
CA PRO A 11 -16.58 57.41 -5.77
C PRO A 11 -15.29 56.58 -5.81
N GLY A 12 -14.50 56.67 -6.90
CA GLY A 12 -13.21 56.01 -7.00
C GLY A 12 -12.15 56.54 -6.04
N GLN A 13 -12.19 57.83 -5.65
CA GLN A 13 -11.28 58.38 -4.64
C GLN A 13 -11.68 57.97 -3.22
N ILE A 14 -12.99 57.94 -2.93
CA ILE A 14 -13.54 57.51 -1.63
C ILE A 14 -13.24 56.02 -1.38
N LEU A 15 -13.31 55.20 -2.44
CA LEU A 15 -13.06 53.76 -2.38
C LEU A 15 -11.58 53.39 -2.56
N GLY A 16 -10.67 54.36 -2.74
CA GLY A 16 -9.24 54.11 -2.93
C GLY A 16 -8.87 53.46 -4.28
N TRP A 17 -9.74 53.54 -5.28
CA TRP A 17 -9.56 53.02 -6.64
C TRP A 17 -8.94 54.05 -7.61
N GLY A 18 -8.31 55.10 -7.07
CA GLY A 18 -7.52 56.05 -7.86
C GLY A 18 -6.22 55.40 -8.37
N PRO A 19 -5.57 55.95 -9.41
CA PRO A 19 -4.35 55.38 -9.95
C PRO A 19 -3.29 55.28 -8.84
N PRO A 20 -2.67 54.11 -8.62
CA PRO A 20 -1.55 53.97 -7.70
C PRO A 20 -0.45 54.99 -8.06
N ARG A 21 0.05 55.72 -7.07
CA ARG A 21 1.24 56.57 -7.23
C ARG A 21 2.45 55.65 -7.35
N ASP A 22 3.17 55.71 -8.47
CA ASP A 22 4.56 55.31 -8.69
C ASP A 22 5.15 54.35 -7.64
N SER A 23 4.74 53.08 -7.67
CA SER A 23 5.34 51.98 -6.90
C SER A 23 5.37 50.69 -7.72
N SER A 24 5.48 50.80 -9.06
CA SER A 24 5.32 49.67 -9.97
C SER A 24 6.51 48.71 -9.96
N GLU A 25 7.73 49.16 -9.70
CA GLU A 25 8.92 48.32 -9.87
C GLU A 25 9.20 47.43 -8.63
N GLU A 26 9.10 48.00 -7.43
CA GLU A 26 9.33 47.24 -6.17
C GLU A 26 8.16 46.30 -5.82
N GLU A 27 6.92 46.65 -6.21
CA GLU A 27 5.77 45.77 -6.04
C GLU A 27 5.79 44.62 -7.06
N GLU A 28 6.21 44.86 -8.31
CA GLU A 28 6.36 43.80 -9.31
C GLU A 28 7.46 42.78 -8.96
N GLU A 29 8.59 43.22 -8.40
CA GLU A 29 9.64 42.30 -7.91
C GLU A 29 9.16 41.44 -6.73
N ASN A 30 8.36 42.01 -5.82
CA ASN A 30 7.78 41.29 -4.69
C ASN A 30 6.70 40.30 -5.16
N GLU A 31 5.90 40.68 -6.15
CA GLU A 31 4.93 39.80 -6.80
C GLU A 31 5.63 38.64 -7.52
N ALA A 32 6.73 38.92 -8.25
CA ALA A 32 7.53 37.90 -8.93
C ALA A 32 8.20 36.93 -7.94
N PHE A 33 8.69 37.44 -6.81
CA PHE A 33 9.25 36.60 -5.75
C PHE A 33 8.20 35.68 -5.13
N ARG A 34 7.01 36.21 -4.83
CA ARG A 34 5.87 35.43 -4.31
C ARG A 34 5.37 34.42 -5.32
N GLU A 35 5.30 34.78 -6.60
CA GLU A 35 4.92 33.88 -7.67
C GLU A 35 5.95 32.75 -7.82
N HIS A 36 7.23 33.05 -7.74
CA HIS A 36 8.30 32.04 -7.77
C HIS A 36 8.22 31.10 -6.57
N GLU A 37 8.00 31.62 -5.36
CA GLU A 37 7.78 30.82 -4.15
C GLU A 37 6.53 29.93 -4.29
N TRP A 38 5.45 30.47 -4.85
CA TRP A 38 4.22 29.74 -5.09
C TRP A 38 4.38 28.63 -6.13
N ARG A 39 5.11 28.90 -7.22
CA ARG A 39 5.46 27.90 -8.24
C ARG A 39 6.34 26.80 -7.66
N GLN A 40 7.30 27.14 -6.79
CA GLN A 40 8.11 26.16 -6.08
C GLN A 40 7.27 25.27 -5.17
N LYS A 41 6.32 25.87 -4.43
CA LYS A 41 5.41 25.12 -3.57
C LYS A 41 4.48 24.21 -4.39
N LEU A 42 3.93 24.72 -5.48
CA LEU A 42 3.07 23.96 -6.39
C LEU A 42 3.83 22.79 -7.03
N GLN A 43 5.09 23.01 -7.42
CA GLN A 43 5.96 21.95 -7.92
C GLN A 43 6.24 20.89 -6.84
N GLY A 44 6.43 21.30 -5.58
CA GLY A 44 6.56 20.39 -4.45
C GLY A 44 5.34 19.47 -4.29
N GLU A 45 4.13 20.04 -4.25
CA GLU A 45 2.89 19.25 -4.14
C GLU A 45 2.69 18.30 -5.34
N LEU A 46 3.02 18.75 -6.57
CA LEU A 46 2.97 17.91 -7.78
C LEU A 46 3.96 16.74 -7.74
N GLU A 47 5.20 17.00 -7.31
CA GLU A 47 6.21 15.95 -7.12
C GLU A 47 5.80 14.98 -6.00
N ASP A 48 5.17 15.48 -4.93
CA ASP A 48 4.69 14.68 -3.81
C ASP A 48 3.53 13.74 -4.22
N GLU A 49 2.54 14.25 -4.97
CA GLU A 49 1.45 13.43 -5.51
C GLU A 49 1.98 12.40 -6.53
N TRP A 50 2.89 12.82 -7.41
CA TRP A 50 3.49 11.92 -8.39
C TRP A 50 4.31 10.81 -7.73
N GLN A 51 5.04 11.09 -6.64
CA GLN A 51 5.76 10.07 -5.89
C GLN A 51 4.82 9.11 -5.13
N GLU A 52 3.68 9.60 -4.64
CA GLU A 52 2.68 8.76 -3.96
C GLU A 52 1.97 7.80 -4.93
N VAL A 53 1.73 8.24 -6.17
CA VAL A 53 0.93 7.51 -7.18
C VAL A 53 1.80 6.72 -8.17
N ILE A 54 2.88 7.30 -8.69
CA ILE A 54 3.67 6.75 -9.82
C ILE A 54 5.08 6.34 -9.39
N GLY A 55 5.73 7.07 -8.48
CA GLY A 55 7.13 6.81 -8.08
C GLY A 55 7.38 5.42 -7.48
N ARG A 56 6.35 4.71 -7.00
CA ARG A 56 6.46 3.33 -6.52
C ARG A 56 6.68 2.29 -7.62
N PHE A 57 6.40 2.66 -8.87
CA PHE A 57 6.48 1.78 -10.03
C PHE A 57 7.71 2.06 -10.91
N GLU A 58 8.50 3.09 -10.63
CA GLU A 58 9.71 3.39 -11.42
C GLU A 58 10.80 2.32 -11.27
N ASP A 59 10.97 1.72 -10.07
CA ASP A 59 11.93 0.62 -9.86
C ASP A 59 11.45 -0.71 -10.46
N ASP A 60 10.13 -0.90 -10.64
CA ASP A 60 9.57 -2.08 -11.33
C ASP A 60 9.56 -1.91 -12.86
N ALA A 61 9.76 -0.69 -13.37
CA ALA A 61 9.84 -0.42 -14.80
C ALA A 61 11.19 -0.80 -15.42
N SER A 62 12.19 -1.19 -14.61
CA SER A 62 13.46 -1.73 -15.11
C SER A 62 13.45 -3.24 -15.36
N TYR A 63 12.37 -3.95 -15.02
CA TYR A 63 12.13 -5.22 -15.69
C TYR A 63 11.86 -4.87 -17.14
N GLU A 64 12.77 -5.25 -18.04
CA GLU A 64 12.58 -5.20 -19.49
C GLU A 64 11.11 -5.52 -19.76
N ALA A 65 10.35 -4.49 -20.11
CA ALA A 65 9.00 -4.66 -20.59
C ALA A 65 9.16 -5.44 -21.89
N GLN A 66 9.16 -6.78 -21.80
CA GLN A 66 8.82 -7.62 -22.94
C GLN A 66 7.57 -6.98 -23.49
N GLU A 67 7.66 -6.43 -24.70
CA GLU A 67 6.51 -5.82 -25.34
C GLU A 67 5.36 -6.81 -25.17
N PRO A 68 4.27 -6.40 -24.49
CA PRO A 68 3.15 -7.29 -24.28
C PRO A 68 2.76 -7.82 -25.65
N GLU A 69 2.68 -9.15 -25.75
CA GLU A 69 2.37 -9.84 -27.00
C GLU A 69 1.25 -9.10 -27.73
N SER A 70 1.45 -8.79 -29.01
CA SER A 70 0.41 -8.14 -29.81
C SER A 70 -0.88 -8.95 -29.73
N PHE A 71 -2.02 -8.26 -29.69
CA PHE A 71 -3.34 -8.91 -29.63
C PHE A 71 -3.50 -10.04 -30.66
N SER A 72 -2.99 -9.83 -31.88
CA SER A 72 -2.99 -10.83 -32.95
C SER A 72 -2.13 -12.05 -32.61
N ALA A 73 -0.94 -11.85 -32.05
CA ALA A 73 -0.06 -12.95 -31.66
C ALA A 73 -0.68 -13.80 -30.53
N TRP A 74 -1.32 -13.14 -29.55
CA TRP A 74 -2.07 -13.83 -28.51
C TRP A 74 -3.27 -14.61 -29.07
N SER A 75 -4.05 -14.01 -29.97
CA SER A 75 -5.22 -14.67 -30.57
C SER A 75 -4.82 -15.85 -31.44
N ASP A 76 -3.71 -15.73 -32.19
CA ASP A 76 -3.20 -16.80 -33.03
C ASP A 76 -2.71 -17.96 -32.17
N ARG A 77 -1.95 -17.69 -31.10
CA ARG A 77 -1.51 -18.72 -30.14
C ARG A 77 -2.70 -19.47 -29.54
N LEU A 78 -3.72 -18.74 -29.07
CA LEU A 78 -4.92 -19.33 -28.49
C LEU A 78 -5.70 -20.17 -29.51
N ALA A 79 -5.79 -19.72 -30.76
CA ALA A 79 -6.42 -20.45 -31.85
C ALA A 79 -5.66 -21.76 -32.17
N TRP A 80 -4.32 -21.71 -32.20
CA TRP A 80 -3.47 -22.89 -32.39
C TRP A 80 -3.63 -23.91 -31.27
N GLU A 81 -3.60 -23.46 -30.01
CA GLU A 81 -3.80 -24.35 -28.85
C GLU A 81 -5.18 -25.01 -28.89
N HIS A 82 -6.23 -24.24 -29.23
CA HIS A 82 -7.57 -24.78 -29.34
C HIS A 82 -7.69 -25.78 -30.50
N ALA A 83 -7.12 -25.48 -31.67
CA ALA A 83 -7.10 -26.39 -32.81
C ALA A 83 -6.33 -27.69 -32.48
N GLN A 84 -5.18 -27.58 -31.80
CA GLN A 84 -4.39 -28.73 -31.37
C GLN A 84 -5.17 -29.61 -30.38
N LYS A 85 -5.87 -29.00 -29.42
CA LYS A 85 -6.70 -29.72 -28.45
C LYS A 85 -7.88 -30.43 -29.14
N GLN A 86 -8.51 -29.78 -30.11
CA GLN A 86 -9.57 -30.38 -30.92
C GLN A 86 -9.06 -31.55 -31.76
N GLN A 87 -7.87 -31.42 -32.37
CA GLN A 87 -7.25 -32.52 -33.10
C GLN A 87 -6.87 -33.70 -32.20
N GLN A 88 -6.33 -33.44 -31.00
CA GLN A 88 -6.05 -34.51 -30.04
C GLN A 88 -7.32 -35.21 -29.57
N GLN A 89 -8.40 -34.47 -29.29
CA GLN A 89 -9.68 -35.06 -28.92
C GLN A 89 -10.26 -35.88 -30.07
N GLN A 90 -10.20 -35.39 -31.31
CA GLN A 90 -10.66 -36.16 -32.47
C GLN A 90 -9.82 -37.44 -32.68
N GLN A 91 -8.50 -37.37 -32.51
CA GLN A 91 -7.63 -38.55 -32.58
C GLN A 91 -7.90 -39.55 -31.44
N GLN A 92 -8.18 -39.06 -30.22
CA GLN A 92 -8.60 -39.93 -29.11
C GLN A 92 -9.92 -40.60 -29.41
N GLN A 93 -10.93 -39.84 -29.88
CA GLN A 93 -12.22 -40.40 -30.27
C GLN A 93 -12.10 -41.41 -31.41
N GLN A 94 -11.22 -41.16 -32.40
CA GLN A 94 -10.95 -42.12 -33.47
C GLN A 94 -10.27 -43.38 -32.95
N ARG A 95 -9.27 -43.25 -32.06
CA ARG A 95 -8.60 -44.40 -31.42
C ARG A 95 -9.56 -45.20 -30.54
N GLU A 96 -10.43 -44.52 -29.79
CA GLU A 96 -11.45 -45.14 -28.96
C GLU A 96 -12.52 -45.84 -29.82
N ALA A 97 -12.91 -45.23 -30.94
CA ALA A 97 -13.82 -45.86 -31.91
C ALA A 97 -13.18 -47.08 -32.60
N GLU A 98 -11.90 -47.01 -32.97
CA GLU A 98 -11.16 -48.15 -33.51
C GLU A 98 -11.01 -49.29 -32.49
N VAL A 99 -10.79 -48.95 -31.21
CA VAL A 99 -10.75 -49.92 -30.10
C VAL A 99 -12.14 -50.49 -29.81
N ALA A 100 -13.20 -49.70 -29.90
CA ALA A 100 -14.58 -50.13 -29.72
C ALA A 100 -15.10 -51.01 -30.88
N CYS A 101 -14.62 -50.78 -32.10
CA CYS A 101 -14.90 -51.62 -33.27
C CYS A 101 -14.09 -52.92 -33.30
N ARG A 102 -13.16 -53.12 -32.35
CA ARG A 102 -12.38 -54.36 -32.20
C ARG A 102 -13.18 -55.33 -31.32
N PRO A 103 -13.39 -56.60 -31.72
CA PRO A 103 -14.17 -57.55 -30.93
C PRO A 103 -13.51 -57.78 -29.54
N PRO A 104 -14.31 -57.86 -28.46
CA PRO A 104 -13.77 -57.88 -27.10
C PRO A 104 -13.05 -59.19 -26.79
N ARG A 105 -11.78 -59.09 -26.37
CA ARG A 105 -11.12 -60.14 -25.58
C ARG A 105 -11.58 -59.99 -24.12
N ALA A 106 -11.97 -61.10 -23.51
CA ALA A 106 -12.71 -61.19 -22.24
C ALA A 106 -11.87 -60.86 -20.97
N GLU A 107 -11.21 -59.70 -20.91
CA GLU A 107 -10.34 -59.32 -19.78
C GLU A 107 -10.79 -58.02 -19.06
N GLY A 108 -11.79 -57.29 -19.57
CA GLY A 108 -12.20 -55.97 -19.06
C GLY A 108 -13.12 -55.94 -17.82
N SER A 109 -13.64 -57.09 -17.37
CA SER A 109 -14.64 -57.13 -16.27
C SER A 109 -14.06 -56.73 -14.90
N SER A 110 -12.75 -56.86 -14.69
CA SER A 110 -12.10 -56.54 -13.42
C SER A 110 -11.93 -55.04 -13.24
N HIS A 111 -11.54 -54.31 -14.30
CA HIS A 111 -11.24 -52.88 -14.22
C HIS A 111 -12.49 -52.01 -13.98
N SER A 112 -13.64 -52.40 -14.55
CA SER A 112 -14.94 -51.76 -14.29
C SER A 112 -15.39 -51.92 -12.83
N TRP A 113 -15.07 -53.04 -12.18
CA TRP A 113 -15.41 -53.31 -10.79
C TRP A 113 -14.55 -52.46 -9.84
N TRP A 114 -13.24 -52.39 -10.08
CA TRP A 114 -12.31 -51.54 -9.30
C TRP A 114 -12.66 -50.05 -9.36
N GLN A 115 -13.01 -49.52 -10.55
CA GLN A 115 -13.43 -48.12 -10.68
C GLN A 115 -14.73 -47.83 -9.93
N GLN A 116 -15.67 -48.77 -9.92
CA GLN A 116 -16.94 -48.62 -9.20
C GLN A 116 -16.74 -48.66 -7.67
N GLU A 117 -15.80 -49.48 -7.21
CA GLU A 117 -15.45 -49.56 -5.79
C GLU A 117 -14.67 -48.33 -5.31
N GLU A 118 -13.77 -47.79 -6.15
CA GLU A 118 -13.09 -46.53 -5.88
C GLU A 118 -14.07 -45.35 -5.80
N GLN A 119 -15.05 -45.27 -6.70
CA GLN A 119 -16.11 -44.26 -6.64
C GLN A 119 -16.95 -44.38 -5.37
N ARG A 120 -17.23 -45.60 -4.91
CA ARG A 120 -17.93 -45.83 -3.63
C ARG A 120 -17.12 -45.34 -2.45
N LEU A 121 -15.84 -45.68 -2.38
CA LEU A 121 -14.93 -45.23 -1.32
C LEU A 121 -14.76 -43.71 -1.32
N PHE A 122 -14.71 -43.08 -2.51
CA PHE A 122 -14.67 -41.63 -2.62
C PHE A 122 -15.94 -40.97 -2.08
N GLN A 123 -17.11 -41.51 -2.42
CA GLN A 123 -18.39 -41.01 -1.91
C GLN A 123 -18.51 -41.19 -0.40
N GLU A 124 -18.05 -42.33 0.14
CA GLU A 124 -18.03 -42.60 1.58
C GLU A 124 -17.11 -41.63 2.32
N ARG A 125 -15.90 -41.40 1.79
CA ARG A 125 -14.94 -40.43 2.35
C ARG A 125 -15.47 -39.00 2.28
N ALA A 126 -16.19 -38.64 1.21
CA ALA A 126 -16.85 -37.34 1.09
C ALA A 126 -17.98 -37.17 2.11
N ARG A 127 -18.78 -38.21 2.35
CA ARG A 127 -19.85 -38.22 3.36
C ARG A 127 -19.28 -38.10 4.77
N ALA A 128 -18.26 -38.87 5.10
CA ALA A 128 -17.58 -38.80 6.40
C ALA A 128 -17.00 -37.40 6.68
N LYS A 129 -16.35 -36.78 5.69
CA LYS A 129 -15.88 -35.38 5.81
C LYS A 129 -17.03 -34.39 5.99
N ALA A 130 -18.16 -34.59 5.31
CA ALA A 130 -19.32 -33.71 5.45
C ALA A 130 -19.97 -33.83 6.84
N GLU A 131 -20.02 -35.03 7.42
CA GLU A 131 -20.50 -35.27 8.78
C GLU A 131 -19.55 -34.66 9.82
N ASP A 132 -18.24 -34.84 9.68
CA ASP A 132 -17.25 -34.22 10.57
C ASP A 132 -17.31 -32.68 10.55
N LEU A 133 -17.52 -32.09 9.37
CA LEU A 133 -17.75 -30.64 9.24
C LEU A 133 -19.06 -30.19 9.90
N ARG A 134 -20.12 -31.00 9.84
CA ARG A 134 -21.39 -30.71 10.52
C ARG A 134 -21.22 -30.82 12.04
N GLU A 135 -20.54 -31.85 12.53
CA GLU A 135 -20.27 -32.03 13.95
C GLU A 135 -19.37 -30.90 14.49
N SER A 136 -18.33 -30.54 13.74
CA SER A 136 -17.45 -29.41 14.07
C SER A 136 -18.22 -28.08 14.13
N ARG A 137 -19.17 -27.86 13.21
CA ARG A 137 -20.06 -26.67 13.27
C ARG A 137 -20.98 -26.72 14.48
N ALA A 138 -21.60 -27.87 14.76
CA ALA A 138 -22.47 -28.04 15.93
C ALA A 138 -21.70 -27.84 17.25
N ARG A 139 -20.46 -28.33 17.35
CA ARG A 139 -19.57 -28.10 18.51
C ARG A 139 -19.25 -26.62 18.68
N ARG A 140 -18.89 -25.92 17.59
CA ARG A 140 -18.66 -24.46 17.63
C ARG A 140 -19.89 -23.67 18.04
N GLU A 141 -21.07 -24.08 17.58
CA GLU A 141 -22.34 -23.45 17.99
C GLU A 141 -22.64 -23.70 19.48
N GLN A 142 -22.39 -24.91 19.98
CA GLN A 142 -22.52 -25.24 21.40
C GLN A 142 -21.52 -24.47 22.27
N ASP A 143 -20.25 -24.37 21.84
CA ASP A 143 -19.22 -23.59 22.53
C ASP A 143 -19.55 -22.09 22.52
N ALA A 144 -20.07 -21.57 21.40
CA ALA A 144 -20.55 -20.18 21.31
C ALA A 144 -21.74 -19.93 22.26
N HIS A 145 -22.69 -20.86 22.34
CA HIS A 145 -23.82 -20.77 23.27
C HIS A 145 -23.37 -20.88 24.74
N ARG A 146 -22.39 -21.74 25.05
CA ARG A 146 -21.77 -21.85 26.39
C ARG A 146 -21.01 -20.59 26.77
N ALA A 147 -20.27 -19.99 25.83
CA ALA A 147 -19.57 -18.72 26.03
C ALA A 147 -20.55 -17.55 26.23
N GLN A 148 -21.72 -17.57 25.57
CA GLN A 148 -22.78 -16.57 25.80
C GLN A 148 -23.56 -16.79 27.10
N GLY A 149 -23.69 -18.04 27.57
CA GLY A 149 -24.30 -18.38 28.86
C GLY A 149 -23.43 -18.01 30.07
N LEU A 150 -22.11 -17.87 29.87
CA LEU A 150 -21.16 -17.36 30.86
C LEU A 150 -21.00 -15.84 30.71
N LYS A 151 -22.06 -15.06 30.97
CA LYS A 151 -21.89 -13.63 31.28
C LYS A 151 -21.34 -13.50 32.71
N PRO A 152 -20.13 -12.95 32.92
CA PRO A 152 -19.64 -12.72 34.28
C PRO A 152 -20.39 -11.53 34.89
N ALA A 153 -21.12 -11.82 35.96
CA ALA A 153 -21.59 -10.81 36.89
C ALA A 153 -20.37 -10.19 37.61
N ARG A 154 -20.03 -8.96 37.22
CA ARG A 154 -19.48 -7.86 38.04
C ARG A 154 -18.63 -8.25 39.27
N ALA A 155 -17.31 -8.13 39.15
CA ALA A 155 -16.31 -7.72 40.17
C ALA A 155 -14.98 -7.52 39.41
N GLY A 156 -14.20 -6.45 39.50
CA GLY A 156 -13.64 -5.86 40.72
C GLY A 156 -12.16 -6.27 40.82
N SER A 157 -11.26 -5.36 40.38
CA SER A 157 -9.82 -5.24 40.71
C SER A 157 -8.84 -6.42 40.53
N GLY A 158 -7.72 -6.13 39.86
CA GLY A 158 -6.39 -6.47 40.37
C GLY A 158 -5.65 -7.62 39.68
N ALA A 159 -4.72 -7.23 38.81
CA ALA A 159 -3.45 -7.90 38.47
C ALA A 159 -3.45 -9.32 37.86
N GLU A 160 -2.48 -9.49 36.95
CA GLU A 160 -2.03 -10.73 36.31
C GLU A 160 -2.87 -11.23 35.12
N HIS A 161 -2.57 -10.65 33.94
CA HIS A 161 -2.98 -11.23 32.66
C HIS A 161 -2.01 -12.35 32.26
N PRO A 162 -2.49 -13.60 32.05
CA PRO A 162 -1.71 -14.61 31.38
C PRO A 162 -1.71 -14.35 29.87
N ARG A 163 -0.58 -14.68 29.23
CA ARG A 163 -0.38 -14.73 27.78
C ARG A 163 -1.59 -15.33 27.06
N GLY A 164 -2.32 -14.49 26.32
CA GLY A 164 -3.33 -14.89 25.34
C GLY A 164 -3.13 -14.07 24.07
N GLY A 165 -2.62 -14.72 23.01
CA GLY A 165 -2.41 -14.09 21.71
C GLY A 165 -3.73 -13.67 21.06
N GLY A 166 -3.76 -12.46 20.49
CA GLY A 166 -4.94 -11.96 19.78
C GLY A 166 -5.11 -10.44 19.72
N ARG A 167 -4.08 -9.65 20.02
CA ARG A 167 -3.94 -8.25 19.58
C ARG A 167 -2.45 -7.93 19.74
N GLY A 168 -1.76 -7.54 18.68
CA GLY A 168 -0.35 -7.20 18.76
C GLY A 168 -0.15 -6.16 19.87
N SER A 169 0.88 -6.34 20.70
CA SER A 169 1.30 -5.29 21.62
C SER A 169 1.43 -3.99 20.83
N LEU A 170 0.86 -2.91 21.34
CA LEU A 170 1.12 -1.59 20.78
C LEU A 170 2.65 -1.35 20.84
N TRP A 171 3.16 -0.65 19.85
CA TRP A 171 4.58 -0.34 19.70
C TRP A 171 5.02 0.58 20.83
N CYS A 172 6.05 0.13 21.54
CA CYS A 172 6.85 0.96 22.42
C CYS A 172 7.91 1.72 21.60
N PHE A 173 8.62 2.64 22.24
CA PHE A 173 9.69 3.40 21.57
C PHE A 173 10.70 2.51 20.85
N GLY A 174 11.06 1.36 21.41
CA GLY A 174 12.02 0.42 20.78
C GLY A 174 11.48 -0.36 19.58
N ASP A 175 10.15 -0.47 19.43
CA ASP A 175 9.51 -1.21 18.34
C ASP A 175 9.37 -0.36 17.06
N VAL A 176 9.52 0.95 17.18
CA VAL A 176 9.54 1.86 16.04
C VAL A 176 10.78 1.54 15.19
N PRO A 177 10.64 1.40 13.85
CA PRO A 177 11.74 1.02 12.97
C PRO A 177 12.70 2.19 12.72
N TRP A 178 13.42 2.60 13.76
CA TRP A 178 14.38 3.70 13.70
C TRP A 178 15.51 3.43 12.69
N PRO A 179 16.07 4.47 12.06
CA PRO A 179 17.21 4.31 11.14
C PRO A 179 18.45 3.69 11.77
N CYS A 180 18.66 3.94 13.06
CA CYS A 180 19.71 3.33 13.86
C CYS A 180 19.13 2.70 15.14
N PRO A 181 19.79 1.67 15.71
CA PRO A 181 19.32 1.00 16.91
C PRO A 181 19.12 1.98 18.07
N GLY A 182 17.93 1.95 18.69
CA GLY A 182 17.65 2.73 19.90
C GLY A 182 17.20 4.17 19.70
N GLY A 183 17.06 4.67 18.46
CA GLY A 183 16.31 5.90 18.12
C GLY A 183 16.75 7.18 18.85
N GLY A 184 17.98 7.24 19.36
CA GLY A 184 18.38 8.23 20.36
C GLY A 184 18.91 9.55 19.77
N ASP A 185 19.95 9.49 18.95
CA ASP A 185 20.60 10.67 18.40
C ASP A 185 20.04 11.03 17.00
N PRO A 186 19.38 12.19 16.84
CA PRO A 186 18.81 12.60 15.56
C PRO A 186 19.85 12.79 14.45
N GLU A 187 21.08 13.21 14.78
CA GLU A 187 22.14 13.40 13.79
C GLU A 187 22.70 12.06 13.31
N ALA A 188 22.97 11.12 14.22
CA ALA A 188 23.35 9.76 13.83
C ALA A 188 22.25 9.05 13.02
N MET A 189 20.97 9.26 13.36
CA MET A 189 19.85 8.74 12.57
C MET A 189 19.82 9.32 11.16
N ALA A 190 19.99 10.64 11.00
CA ALA A 190 20.02 11.28 9.70
C ALA A 190 21.24 10.84 8.88
N ALA A 191 22.42 10.76 9.49
CA ALA A 191 23.64 10.25 8.85
C ALA A 191 23.49 8.78 8.40
N ALA A 192 22.82 7.94 9.21
CA ALA A 192 22.53 6.56 8.83
C ALA A 192 21.57 6.46 7.63
N LEU A 193 20.61 7.39 7.51
CA LEU A 193 19.75 7.46 6.32
C LEU A 193 20.55 7.90 5.09
N VAL A 194 21.39 8.94 5.22
CA VAL A 194 22.27 9.40 4.13
C VAL A 194 23.21 8.27 3.66
N ALA A 195 23.82 7.54 4.60
CA ALA A 195 24.72 6.42 4.29
C ALA A 195 24.04 5.21 3.62
N ARG A 196 22.72 5.07 3.77
CA ARG A 196 21.91 4.04 3.09
C ARG A 196 21.36 4.50 1.74
N GLY A 197 21.51 5.78 1.42
CA GLY A 197 21.08 6.38 0.16
C GLY A 197 22.07 6.15 -0.99
N PRO A 198 21.75 6.69 -2.18
CA PRO A 198 22.65 6.67 -3.34
C PRO A 198 24.02 7.30 -3.04
N PRO A 199 25.08 6.95 -3.79
CA PRO A 199 26.40 7.54 -3.64
C PRO A 199 26.37 9.07 -3.73
N LEU A 200 27.28 9.75 -3.01
CA LEU A 200 27.34 11.21 -2.97
C LEU A 200 27.63 11.84 -4.35
N GLU A 201 28.22 11.06 -5.24
CA GLU A 201 28.50 11.39 -6.64
C GLU A 201 27.20 11.63 -7.42
N GLU A 202 26.10 10.95 -7.06
CA GLU A 202 24.78 11.10 -7.67
C GLU A 202 23.91 12.07 -6.88
N GLN A 203 24.34 13.33 -6.77
CA GLN A 203 23.64 14.35 -5.97
C GLN A 203 22.15 14.48 -6.31
N GLY A 204 21.75 14.31 -7.58
CA GLY A 204 20.35 14.32 -7.99
C GLY A 204 19.54 13.15 -7.41
N ALA A 205 20.10 11.94 -7.40
CA ALA A 205 19.47 10.75 -6.83
C ALA A 205 19.42 10.83 -5.29
N LEU A 206 20.50 11.32 -4.67
CA LEU A 206 20.56 11.54 -3.23
C LEU A 206 19.55 12.59 -2.75
N ARG A 207 19.40 13.71 -3.48
CA ARG A 207 18.38 14.75 -3.20
C ARG A 207 16.97 14.16 -3.27
N ARG A 208 16.66 13.36 -4.29
CA ARG A 208 15.36 12.66 -4.40
C ARG A 208 15.14 11.69 -3.24
N TYR A 209 16.15 10.88 -2.91
CA TYR A 209 16.08 9.93 -1.81
C TYR A 209 15.82 10.63 -0.46
N LEU A 210 16.51 11.73 -0.17
CA LEU A 210 16.33 12.47 1.08
C LEU A 210 14.96 13.13 1.18
N ARG A 211 14.40 13.64 0.06
CA ARG A 211 13.01 14.14 0.04
C ARG A 211 12.02 13.04 0.44
N VAL A 212 12.19 11.82 -0.08
CA VAL A 212 11.36 10.67 0.33
C VAL A 212 11.50 10.38 1.82
N GLN A 213 12.72 10.46 2.37
CA GLN A 213 12.92 10.28 3.82
C GLN A 213 12.30 11.42 4.64
N GLN A 214 12.37 12.67 4.18
CA GLN A 214 11.75 13.82 4.85
C GLN A 214 10.24 13.65 4.96
N VAL A 215 9.57 13.22 3.89
CA VAL A 215 8.11 12.96 3.91
C VAL A 215 7.78 11.79 4.82
N ARG A 216 8.55 10.69 4.74
CA ARG A 216 8.33 9.49 5.55
C ARG A 216 8.47 9.74 7.05
N TRP A 217 9.44 10.57 7.43
CA TRP A 217 9.74 10.93 8.82
C TRP A 217 9.11 12.27 9.23
N HIS A 218 8.24 12.86 8.40
CA HIS A 218 7.51 14.07 8.78
C HIS A 218 6.56 13.75 9.96
N PRO A 219 6.54 14.56 11.03
CA PRO A 219 5.77 14.26 12.23
C PRO A 219 4.28 14.01 11.97
N ASP A 220 3.66 14.80 11.08
CA ASP A 220 2.25 14.61 10.74
C ASP A 220 1.99 13.32 9.94
N ARG A 221 2.81 13.04 8.91
CA ARG A 221 2.68 11.82 8.08
C ARG A 221 2.93 10.57 8.93
N PHE A 222 3.91 10.63 9.85
CA PHE A 222 4.19 9.56 10.79
C PHE A 222 2.99 9.30 11.72
N LEU A 223 2.39 10.35 12.29
CA LEU A 223 1.18 10.23 13.11
C LEU A 223 0.01 9.64 12.34
N GLN A 224 -0.25 10.10 11.12
CA GLN A 224 -1.33 9.59 10.29
C GLN A 224 -1.25 8.06 10.11
N ARG A 225 -0.03 7.52 10.01
CA ARG A 225 0.21 6.10 9.72
C ARG A 225 0.35 5.22 10.97
N PHE A 226 1.01 5.72 12.02
CA PHE A 226 1.42 4.90 13.17
C PHE A 226 0.69 5.24 14.48
N ARG A 227 -0.17 6.28 14.52
CA ARG A 227 -0.89 6.67 15.74
C ARG A 227 -1.69 5.52 16.37
N SER A 228 -2.33 4.67 15.57
CA SER A 228 -3.12 3.54 16.07
C SER A 228 -2.28 2.35 16.55
N GLN A 229 -0.99 2.36 16.24
CA GLN A 229 -0.05 1.28 16.52
C GLN A 229 0.83 1.59 17.73
N ILE A 230 0.98 2.85 18.15
CA ILE A 230 1.88 3.29 19.23
C ILE A 230 1.13 3.41 20.56
N GLU A 231 1.80 3.05 21.65
CA GLU A 231 1.26 3.26 23.00
C GLU A 231 1.10 4.75 23.33
N THR A 232 -0.05 5.12 23.92
CA THR A 232 -0.40 6.54 24.17
C THR A 232 0.58 7.25 25.08
N TRP A 233 1.25 6.53 25.98
CA TRP A 233 2.24 7.08 26.90
C TRP A 233 3.64 7.21 26.26
N GLU A 234 3.97 6.38 25.27
CA GLU A 234 5.21 6.50 24.48
C GLU A 234 5.08 7.50 23.33
N LEU A 235 3.85 7.83 22.92
CA LEU A 235 3.59 8.72 21.78
C LEU A 235 4.38 10.03 21.85
N GLY A 236 4.42 10.68 23.02
CA GLY A 236 5.17 11.93 23.19
C GLY A 236 6.67 11.77 22.96
N ARG A 237 7.25 10.66 23.42
CA ARG A 237 8.68 10.35 23.27
C ARG A 237 9.01 10.02 21.81
N VAL A 238 8.19 9.19 21.17
CA VAL A 238 8.33 8.85 19.75
C VAL A 238 8.23 10.11 18.89
N MET A 239 7.23 10.95 19.15
CA MET A 239 7.05 12.18 18.40
C MET A 239 8.18 13.19 18.59
N GLY A 240 8.73 13.29 19.80
CA GLY A 240 9.93 14.08 20.05
C GLY A 240 11.11 13.63 19.19
N ALA A 241 11.36 12.32 19.13
CA ALA A 241 12.44 11.75 18.31
C ALA A 241 12.19 11.91 16.80
N VAL A 242 10.96 11.67 16.32
CA VAL A 242 10.59 11.87 14.91
C VAL A 242 10.74 13.33 14.50
N THR A 243 10.35 14.27 15.37
CA THR A 243 10.49 15.71 15.10
C THR A 243 11.96 16.11 15.04
N ALA A 244 12.79 15.63 15.98
CA ALA A 244 14.23 15.89 15.98
C ALA A 244 14.93 15.28 14.74
N LEU A 245 14.51 14.08 14.33
CA LEU A 245 14.99 13.43 13.10
C LEU A 245 14.60 14.22 11.85
N SER A 246 13.36 14.66 11.75
CA SER A 246 12.89 15.48 10.62
C SER A 246 13.68 16.79 10.51
N GLN A 247 13.97 17.44 11.64
CA GLN A 247 14.83 18.64 11.66
C GLN A 247 16.26 18.35 11.23
N ALA A 248 16.85 17.23 11.68
CA ALA A 248 18.18 16.82 11.25
C ALA A 248 18.20 16.54 9.74
N LEU A 249 17.23 15.79 9.22
CA LEU A 249 17.10 15.54 7.77
C LEU A 249 16.99 16.83 6.96
N ASN A 250 16.27 17.84 7.46
CA ASN A 250 16.22 19.15 6.80
C ASN A 250 17.60 19.80 6.75
N ARG A 251 18.40 19.75 7.82
CA ARG A 251 19.78 20.27 7.81
C ARG A 251 20.66 19.56 6.77
N HIS A 252 20.55 18.23 6.68
CA HIS A 252 21.29 17.44 5.68
C HIS A 252 20.85 17.76 4.25
N ALA A 253 19.55 17.96 4.03
CA ALA A 253 19.02 18.35 2.72
C ALA A 253 19.46 19.78 2.32
N GLU A 254 19.46 20.73 3.26
CA GLU A 254 19.99 22.09 3.01
C GLU A 254 21.49 22.09 2.73
N ALA A 255 22.28 21.26 3.42
CA ALA A 255 23.71 21.13 3.18
C ALA A 255 24.05 20.58 1.77
N LEU A 256 23.07 19.94 1.12
CA LEU A 256 23.18 19.38 -0.22
C LEU A 256 22.58 20.26 -1.31
N LYS A 257 21.97 21.40 -0.99
CA LYS A 257 21.44 22.37 -1.97
C LYS A 257 22.56 23.17 -2.61
#